data_AF-A0A963Q8A9-F1
#
_entry.id   AF-A0A963Q8A9-F1
#
_cell.length_a   1.000
_cell.length_b   1.000
_cell.length_c   1.000
_cell.angle_alpha   90.00
_cell.angle_beta   90.00
_cell.angle_gamma   90.00
#
_symmetry.space_group_name_H-M   'P 1'
#
loop_
_entity.id
_entity.type
_entity.pdbx_description
1 polymer ?
#
loop_
_entity_poly.entity_id
_entity_poly.type
_entity_poly.pdbx_seq_one_letter_code
_entity_poly.pdbx_strand_id
1 'polypeptide(L)'
;LVTLGFGAIGWVDDWRKVVHKNPEGMRSREKYLWQSVIGLVAALYLVFSISENSNLRVLELFLTWVRSGFDLSLPPKAGLLLPFFKEISYPLGVLGFVVLTYLVIVGSSNAVNLTDGL
;
A
#
# COMPACT_ATOMS: atom_id res chain seq x y z
N LEU A 1 8.16 4.81 3.85
CA LEU A 1 7.82 3.38 4.11
C LEU A 1 7.86 2.56 2.82
N VAL A 2 7.01 2.85 1.83
CA VAL A 2 6.94 2.09 0.56
C VAL A 2 8.29 2.03 -0.16
N THR A 3 8.94 3.17 -0.42
CA THR A 3 10.23 3.20 -1.15
C THR A 3 11.31 2.34 -0.49
N LEU A 4 11.51 2.50 0.82
CA LEU A 4 12.50 1.72 1.57
C LEU A 4 12.11 0.24 1.64
N GLY A 5 10.82 -0.06 1.80
CA GLY A 5 10.32 -1.43 1.88
C GLY A 5 10.46 -2.20 0.57
N PHE A 6 10.05 -1.61 -0.55
CA PHE A 6 10.21 -2.21 -1.88
C PHE A 6 11.70 -2.28 -2.28
N GLY A 7 12.50 -1.28 -1.90
CA GLY A 7 13.96 -1.32 -2.07
C GLY A 7 14.62 -2.47 -1.30
N ALA A 8 14.19 -2.72 -0.07
CA ALA A 8 14.67 -3.87 0.73
C ALA A 8 14.26 -5.21 0.10
N ILE A 9 13.04 -5.33 -0.42
CA ILE A 9 12.60 -6.53 -1.17
C ILE A 9 13.48 -6.77 -2.39
N GLY A 10 13.74 -5.72 -3.18
CA GLY A 10 14.61 -5.79 -4.36
C GLY A 10 16.03 -6.21 -4.00
N TRP A 11 16.59 -5.61 -2.94
CA TRP A 11 17.91 -6.00 -2.42
C TRP A 11 17.96 -7.49 -2.07
N VAL A 12 16.99 -8.00 -1.31
CA VAL A 12 16.98 -9.41 -0.88
C VAL A 12 16.86 -10.35 -2.07
N ASP A 13 16.06 -10.00 -3.08
CA ASP A 13 15.94 -10.73 -4.33
C ASP A 13 17.28 -10.81 -5.08
N ASP A 14 17.95 -9.67 -5.25
CA ASP A 14 19.23 -9.59 -5.97
C ASP A 14 20.38 -10.23 -5.19
N TRP A 15 20.38 -10.13 -3.87
CA TRP A 15 21.31 -10.85 -3.01
C TRP A 15 21.19 -12.36 -3.20
N ARG A 16 19.97 -12.91 -3.29
CA ARG A 16 19.76 -14.33 -3.58
C ARG A 16 20.27 -14.71 -4.97
N LYS A 17 20.04 -13.87 -5.99
CA LYS A 17 20.56 -14.12 -7.35
C LYS A 17 22.09 -14.18 -7.38
N VAL A 18 22.74 -13.20 -6.78
CA VAL A 18 24.21 -13.04 -6.86
C VAL A 18 24.94 -14.00 -5.92
N VAL A 19 24.52 -14.09 -4.65
CA VAL A 19 25.26 -14.85 -3.63
C VAL A 19 24.93 -16.34 -3.69
N HIS A 20 23.66 -16.70 -3.87
CA HIS A 20 23.24 -18.11 -3.91
C HIS A 20 23.30 -18.69 -5.32
N LYS A 21 23.74 -17.91 -6.33
CA LYS A 21 23.79 -18.29 -7.75
C LYS A 21 22.47 -18.91 -8.24
N ASN A 22 21.34 -18.46 -7.69
CA ASN A 22 20.03 -18.91 -8.10
C ASN A 22 19.49 -17.94 -9.15
N PRO A 23 19.50 -18.29 -10.45
CA PRO A 23 19.09 -17.38 -11.52
C PRO A 23 17.61 -16.96 -11.41
N GLU A 24 16.77 -17.73 -10.72
CA GLU A 24 15.36 -17.40 -10.51
C GLU A 24 15.13 -16.37 -9.38
N GLY A 25 16.11 -16.14 -8.50
CA GLY A 25 15.97 -15.23 -7.36
C GLY A 25 14.96 -15.70 -6.30
N MET A 26 14.20 -14.76 -5.74
CA MET A 26 13.11 -15.04 -4.80
C MET A 26 11.87 -15.56 -5.52
N ARG A 27 11.25 -16.60 -4.95
CA ARG A 27 10.00 -17.18 -5.47
C ARG A 27 8.92 -16.10 -5.62
N SER A 28 8.20 -16.11 -6.74
CA SER A 28 7.17 -15.10 -7.04
C SER A 28 6.13 -14.94 -5.93
N ARG A 29 5.76 -16.02 -5.24
CA ARG A 29 4.82 -15.98 -4.11
C ARG A 29 5.37 -15.27 -2.88
N GLU A 30 6.66 -15.48 -2.58
CA GLU A 30 7.34 -14.78 -1.47
C GLU A 30 7.47 -13.29 -1.77
N LYS A 31 7.87 -12.96 -3.01
CA LYS A 31 7.94 -11.57 -3.49
C LYS A 31 6.60 -10.87 -3.37
N TYR A 32 5.55 -11.49 -3.90
CA TYR A 32 4.20 -10.95 -3.85
C TYR A 32 3.69 -10.81 -2.41
N LEU A 33 3.93 -11.80 -1.54
CA LEU A 33 3.53 -11.72 -0.14
C LEU A 33 4.14 -10.52 0.57
N TRP A 34 5.45 -10.30 0.43
CA TRP A 34 6.11 -9.15 1.07
C TRP A 34 5.66 -7.81 0.48
N GLN A 35 5.49 -7.72 -0.84
CA GLN A 35 4.93 -6.53 -1.48
C GLN A 35 3.50 -6.24 -0.99
N SER A 36 2.67 -7.28 -0.82
CA SER A 36 1.30 -7.15 -0.30
C SER A 36 1.27 -6.69 1.15
N VAL A 37 2.15 -7.23 2.02
CA VAL A 37 2.26 -6.80 3.42
C VAL A 37 2.62 -5.31 3.49
N ILE A 38 3.63 -4.88 2.73
CA ILE A 38 4.07 -3.48 2.73
C ILE A 38 2.98 -2.57 2.14
N GLY A 39 2.32 -3.00 1.06
CA GLY A 39 1.23 -2.27 0.43
C GLY A 39 0.03 -2.08 1.35
N LEU A 40 -0.41 -3.13 2.05
CA LEU A 40 -1.53 -3.05 3.00
C LEU A 40 -1.19 -2.18 4.22
N VAL A 41 0.01 -2.33 4.79
CA VAL A 41 0.47 -1.49 5.91
C VAL A 41 0.52 -0.02 5.50
N ALA A 42 1.03 0.28 4.30
CA ALA A 42 1.06 1.64 3.78
C ALA A 42 -0.36 2.21 3.55
N ALA A 43 -1.26 1.41 2.98
CA ALA A 43 -2.64 1.82 2.73
C ALA A 43 -3.40 2.13 4.04
N LEU A 44 -3.27 1.26 5.04
CA LEU A 44 -3.84 1.49 6.37
C LEU A 44 -3.21 2.71 7.06
N TYR A 45 -1.89 2.86 6.99
CA TYR A 45 -1.24 4.03 7.58
C TYR A 45 -1.72 5.34 6.94
N LEU A 46 -1.82 5.39 5.60
CA LEU A 46 -2.23 6.58 4.86
C LEU A 46 -3.66 7.00 5.19
N VAL A 47 -4.62 6.07 5.23
CA VAL A 47 -6.03 6.43 5.45
C VAL A 47 -6.26 7.08 6.81
N PHE A 48 -5.55 6.64 7.86
CA PHE A 48 -5.67 7.25 9.19
C PHE A 48 -4.78 8.48 9.37
N SER A 49 -3.64 8.54 8.69
CA SER A 49 -2.72 9.69 8.74
C SER A 49 -3.23 10.90 7.95
N ILE A 50 -4.08 10.72 6.93
CA ILE A 50 -4.69 11.84 6.19
C ILE A 50 -5.73 12.58 7.04
N SER A 51 -6.42 11.85 7.92
CA SER A 51 -7.52 12.42 8.71
C SER A 51 -7.04 13.16 9.97
N GLU A 52 -5.81 12.92 10.44
CA GLU A 52 -5.33 13.44 11.72
C GLU A 52 -3.81 13.61 11.76
N ASN A 53 -3.34 14.68 12.40
CA ASN A 53 -1.91 15.04 12.44
C ASN A 53 -1.19 14.53 13.70
N SER A 54 -1.93 14.00 14.69
CA SER A 54 -1.38 13.47 15.93
C SER A 54 -1.30 11.94 15.92
N ASN A 55 -0.09 11.38 16.11
CA ASN A 55 0.16 9.94 16.12
C ASN A 55 -0.74 9.16 17.09
N LEU A 56 -1.06 9.74 18.25
CA LEU A 56 -1.92 9.12 19.26
C LEU A 56 -3.35 8.95 18.75
N ARG A 57 -3.86 9.94 18.04
CA ARG A 57 -5.21 9.90 17.49
C ARG A 57 -5.31 9.01 16.25
N VAL A 58 -4.24 8.88 15.47
CA VAL A 58 -4.17 7.87 14.38
C VAL A 58 -4.38 6.46 14.93
N LEU A 59 -3.74 6.13 16.05
CA LEU A 59 -3.94 4.85 16.74
C LEU A 59 -5.36 4.70 17.30
N GLU A 60 -5.92 5.77 17.88
CA GLU A 60 -7.29 5.78 18.40
C GLU A 60 -8.32 5.55 17.27
N LEU A 61 -8.17 6.20 16.12
CA LEU A 61 -9.02 6.03 14.95
C LEU A 61 -8.92 4.60 14.40
N PHE A 62 -7.70 4.05 14.32
CA PHE A 62 -7.49 2.66 13.92
C PHE A 62 -8.17 1.69 14.88
N LEU A 63 -7.99 1.85 16.20
CA LEU A 63 -8.62 0.97 17.19
C LEU A 63 -10.13 1.09 17.17
N THR A 64 -10.66 2.30 16.96
CA THR A 64 -12.10 2.55 16.83
C THR A 64 -12.66 1.87 15.59
N TRP A 65 -11.96 1.95 14.46
CA TRP A 65 -12.32 1.26 13.22
C TRP A 65 -12.35 -0.27 13.38
N VAL A 66 -11.36 -0.84 14.08
CA VAL A 66 -11.33 -2.29 14.35
C VAL A 66 -12.47 -2.69 15.28
N ARG A 67 -12.73 -1.91 16.33
CA ARG A 67 -13.80 -2.17 17.30
C ARG A 67 -15.20 -1.95 16.72
N SER A 68 -15.35 -1.07 15.74
CA SER A 68 -16.63 -0.82 15.07
C SER A 68 -16.99 -1.90 14.06
N GLY A 69 -16.10 -2.88 13.81
CA GLY A 69 -16.33 -3.92 12.82
C GLY A 69 -16.13 -3.43 11.38
N PHE A 70 -15.20 -2.49 11.18
CA PHE A 70 -14.83 -1.94 9.87
C PHE A 70 -15.89 -1.03 9.23
N ASP A 71 -16.52 -0.16 10.03
CA ASP A 71 -17.48 0.83 9.52
C ASP A 71 -16.85 1.73 8.44
N LEU A 72 -17.62 2.00 7.38
CA LEU A 72 -17.22 2.78 6.20
C LEU A 72 -17.25 4.30 6.43
N SER A 73 -17.82 4.79 7.52
CA SER A 73 -18.19 6.20 7.74
C SER A 73 -17.16 7.05 8.50
N LEU A 74 -16.01 6.49 8.90
CA LEU A 74 -14.94 7.28 9.51
C LEU A 74 -14.50 8.40 8.57
N PRO A 75 -14.29 9.64 9.07
CA PRO A 75 -14.15 10.83 8.23
C PRO A 75 -12.93 10.69 7.31
N PRO A 76 -13.10 10.39 6.00
CA PRO A 76 -11.99 10.37 5.09
C PRO A 76 -11.97 11.75 4.45
N LYS A 77 -11.01 12.59 4.84
CA LYS A 77 -10.55 13.68 3.95
C LYS A 77 -9.82 13.08 2.72
N ALA A 78 -10.30 11.96 2.20
CA ALA A 78 -9.66 11.10 1.21
C ALA A 78 -10.69 10.69 0.14
N GLY A 79 -11.32 11.70 -0.47
CA GLY A 79 -12.13 11.48 -1.65
C GLY A 79 -11.23 11.25 -2.87
N LEU A 80 -11.66 10.36 -3.76
CA LEU A 80 -11.01 10.14 -5.05
C LEU A 80 -11.35 11.31 -5.97
N LEU A 81 -10.36 12.15 -6.25
CA LEU A 81 -10.49 13.25 -7.20
C LEU A 81 -10.39 12.71 -8.62
N LEU A 82 -11.38 13.04 -9.46
CA LEU A 82 -11.32 12.71 -10.87
C LEU A 82 -10.50 13.76 -11.62
N PRO A 83 -9.50 13.36 -12.41
CA PRO A 83 -8.83 14.30 -13.29
C PRO A 83 -9.87 14.94 -14.22
N PHE A 84 -9.62 16.19 -14.62
CA PHE A 84 -10.50 17.02 -15.47
C PHE A 84 -11.81 17.52 -14.83
N PHE A 85 -12.23 16.97 -13.67
CA PHE A 85 -13.41 17.42 -12.93
C PHE A 85 -13.06 17.78 -11.48
N LYS A 86 -12.65 19.02 -11.25
CA LYS A 86 -12.16 19.50 -9.94
C LYS A 86 -13.20 19.46 -8.82
N GLU A 87 -14.48 19.47 -9.18
CA GLU A 87 -15.60 19.44 -8.22
C GLU A 87 -16.09 18.01 -7.93
N ILE A 88 -15.67 17.01 -8.70
CA ILE A 88 -16.12 15.63 -8.52
C ILE A 88 -15.13 14.88 -7.64
N SER A 89 -15.56 14.59 -6.41
CA SER A 89 -14.82 13.81 -5.43
C SER A 89 -15.67 12.62 -4.99
N TYR A 90 -15.20 11.40 -5.28
CA TYR A 90 -15.91 10.18 -4.91
C TYR A 90 -15.46 9.71 -3.52
N PRO A 91 -16.35 9.63 -2.51
CA PRO A 91 -15.99 9.18 -1.17
C PRO A 91 -15.81 7.65 -1.16
N LEU A 92 -14.54 7.19 -1.21
CA LEU A 92 -14.22 5.76 -1.22
C LEU A 92 -14.49 5.06 0.13
N GLY A 93 -14.60 5.83 1.22
CA GLY A 93 -14.56 5.30 2.58
C GLY A 93 -13.22 4.62 2.89
N VAL A 94 -13.12 4.03 4.09
CA VAL A 94 -11.87 3.39 4.55
C VAL A 94 -11.52 2.16 3.70
N LEU A 95 -12.48 1.25 3.49
CA LEU A 95 -12.23 0.02 2.73
C LEU A 95 -11.92 0.30 1.26
N GLY A 96 -12.69 1.17 0.59
CA GLY A 96 -12.45 1.51 -0.80
C GLY A 96 -11.09 2.18 -1.01
N PHE A 97 -10.69 3.06 -0.08
CA PHE A 97 -9.37 3.67 -0.09
C PHE A 97 -8.28 2.61 0.06
N VAL A 98 -8.38 1.73 1.06
CA VAL A 98 -7.37 0.68 1.33
C VAL A 98 -7.20 -0.24 0.13
N VAL A 99 -8.30 -0.71 -0.47
CA VAL A 99 -8.25 -1.59 -1.65
C VAL A 99 -7.63 -0.87 -2.85
N LEU A 100 -8.05 0.36 -3.13
CA LEU A 100 -7.51 1.11 -4.26
C LEU A 100 -6.01 1.39 -4.07
N THR A 101 -5.60 1.89 -2.90
CA THR A 101 -4.20 2.16 -2.59
C THR A 101 -3.35 0.89 -2.65
N TYR A 102 -3.86 -0.24 -2.15
CA TYR A 102 -3.20 -1.54 -2.28
C TYR A 102 -2.95 -1.91 -3.74
N LEU A 103 -4.01 -1.85 -4.58
CA LEU A 103 -3.92 -2.18 -6.00
C LEU A 103 -2.93 -1.26 -6.73
N VAL A 104 -2.95 0.03 -6.41
CA VAL A 104 -2.03 1.00 -7.00
C VAL A 104 -0.58 0.71 -6.61
N ILE A 105 -0.28 0.49 -5.33
CA ILE A 105 1.09 0.25 -4.85
C ILE A 105 1.64 -1.07 -5.41
N VAL A 106 0.93 -2.17 -5.22
CA VAL A 106 1.40 -3.50 -5.64
C VAL A 106 1.35 -3.63 -7.16
N GLY A 107 0.32 -3.08 -7.81
CA GLY A 107 0.17 -3.09 -9.26
C GLY A 107 1.27 -2.29 -9.96
N SER A 108 1.53 -1.06 -9.52
CA SER A 108 2.59 -0.22 -10.11
C SER A 108 3.98 -0.84 -9.92
N SER A 109 4.29 -1.38 -8.74
CA SER A 109 5.59 -2.04 -8.52
C SER A 109 5.79 -3.26 -9.41
N ASN A 110 4.76 -4.09 -9.59
CA ASN A 110 4.87 -5.24 -10.48
C ASN A 110 4.89 -4.82 -11.95
N ALA A 111 4.16 -3.78 -12.35
CA ALA A 111 4.21 -3.24 -13.71
C ALA A 111 5.62 -2.76 -14.08
N VAL A 112 6.30 -2.01 -13.19
CA VAL A 112 7.69 -1.57 -13.41
C VAL A 112 8.64 -2.76 -13.52
N ASN A 113 8.54 -3.73 -12.61
CA ASN A 113 9.39 -4.92 -12.66
C ASN A 113 9.17 -5.78 -13.92
N LEU A 114 8.00 -5.70 -14.56
CA LEU A 114 7.74 -6.36 -15.85
C LEU A 114 8.34 -5.59 -17.04
N THR A 115 8.42 -4.26 -16.97
CA THR A 115 8.99 -3.44 -18.03
C THR A 115 10.52 -3.36 -18.00
N ASP A 116 11.13 -3.60 -16.84
CA ASP A 116 12.59 -3.57 -16.66
C ASP A 116 13.31 -4.84 -17.20
N GLY A 117 12.55 -5.82 -17.70
CA GLY A 117 13.07 -7.13 -18.16
C GLY A 117 13.41 -7.24 -19.65
N LEU A 118 13.42 -6.13 -20.39
CA LEU A 118 13.82 -6.07 -21.81
C LEU A 118 15.29 -5.67 -21.99
#